data_AF-A0A956E3K9-F1
#
_entry.id   AF-A0A956E3K9-F1
#
_cell.length_a   1.000
_cell.length_b   1.000
_cell.length_c   1.000
_cell.angle_alpha   90.00
_cell.angle_beta   90.00
_cell.angle_gamma   90.00
#
_symmetry.space_group_name_H-M   'P 1'
#
loop_
_entity.id
_entity.type
_entity.pdbx_description
1 polymer ?
#
loop_
_entity_poly.entity_id
_entity_poly.type
_entity_poly.pdbx_seq_one_letter_code
_entity_poly.pdbx_strand_id
1 'polypeptide(L)'
;PYLRMPFFGTSLALLARGPLGPRKARYFARSVAGAPIVNLELHGIDFLDTQDGLRALSRHQPGLDIPWQAKLETYLEAVQELRRRGFAWTTLHELAIEALP
;
A
#
# COMPACT_ATOMS: atom_id res chain seq x y z
N PRO A 1 0.22 -15.72 18.01
CA PRO A 1 1.05 -14.65 17.41
C PRO A 1 1.55 -15.10 16.03
N TYR A 2 0.75 -14.88 14.98
CA TYR A 2 1.13 -15.23 13.62
C TYR A 2 1.85 -14.06 12.97
N LEU A 3 2.80 -14.37 12.08
CA LEU A 3 3.46 -13.38 11.23
C LEU A 3 2.37 -12.69 10.38
N ARG A 4 2.03 -11.45 10.71
CA ARG A 4 1.12 -10.65 9.88
C ARG A 4 1.84 -10.32 8.60
N MET A 5 1.20 -10.60 7.46
CA MET A 5 1.72 -10.13 6.18
C MET A 5 1.81 -8.61 6.22
N PRO A 6 3.01 -8.04 6.07
CA PRO A 6 3.14 -6.59 6.11
C PRO A 6 2.49 -5.97 4.88
N PHE A 7 1.82 -4.84 5.10
CA PHE A 7 1.11 -4.11 4.06
C PHE A 7 1.87 -2.82 3.74
N PHE A 8 2.84 -2.94 2.83
CA PHE A 8 3.77 -1.87 2.47
C PHE A 8 3.39 -1.16 1.16
N GLY A 9 3.60 0.15 1.11
CA GLY A 9 3.48 0.99 -0.07
C GLY A 9 4.36 0.52 -1.22
N THR A 10 5.58 0.06 -0.92
CA THR A 10 6.50 -0.50 -1.92
C THR A 10 5.95 -1.76 -2.59
N SER A 11 5.30 -2.65 -1.82
CA SER A 11 4.64 -3.83 -2.39
C SER A 11 3.51 -3.42 -3.34
N LEU A 12 2.68 -2.48 -2.93
CA LEU A 12 1.62 -1.94 -3.78
C LEU A 12 2.19 -1.22 -5.03
N ALA A 13 3.34 -0.54 -4.91
CA ALA A 13 4.03 0.13 -6.01
C ALA A 13 4.40 -0.90 -7.09
N LEU A 14 4.98 -2.02 -6.66
CA LEU A 14 5.38 -3.10 -7.55
C LEU A 14 4.17 -3.80 -8.19
N LEU A 15 3.05 -3.92 -7.46
CA LEU A 15 1.80 -4.45 -8.02
C LEU A 15 1.27 -3.57 -9.15
N ALA A 16 1.50 -2.26 -9.13
CA ALA A 16 1.08 -1.35 -10.20
C ALA A 16 1.73 -1.63 -11.57
N ARG A 17 2.71 -2.54 -11.64
CA ARG A 17 3.29 -2.97 -12.91
C ARG A 17 2.24 -3.67 -13.79
N GLY A 18 1.98 -3.07 -14.95
CA GLY A 18 1.05 -3.56 -15.95
C GLY A 18 -0.43 -3.24 -15.64
N PRO A 19 -1.35 -3.53 -16.58
CA PRO A 19 -2.74 -3.06 -16.53
C PRO A 19 -3.59 -3.69 -15.41
N LEU A 20 -3.10 -4.76 -14.78
CA LEU A 20 -3.81 -5.45 -13.71
C LEU A 20 -3.47 -4.91 -12.31
N GLY A 21 -2.72 -3.81 -12.20
CA GLY A 21 -2.28 -3.22 -10.94
C GLY A 21 -3.39 -3.07 -9.90
N PRO A 22 -4.46 -2.30 -10.20
CA PRO A 22 -5.58 -2.12 -9.28
C PRO A 22 -6.23 -3.45 -8.85
N ARG A 23 -6.43 -4.39 -9.79
CA ARG A 23 -7.02 -5.70 -9.48
C ARG A 23 -6.13 -6.52 -8.52
N LYS A 24 -4.80 -6.48 -8.71
CA LYS A 24 -3.84 -7.15 -7.82
C LYS A 24 -3.82 -6.50 -6.44
N ALA A 25 -3.81 -5.18 -6.37
CA ALA A 25 -3.87 -4.45 -5.09
C ALA A 25 -5.15 -4.71 -4.31
N ARG A 26 -6.30 -4.79 -5.00
CA ARG A 26 -7.55 -5.23 -4.40
C ARG A 26 -7.41 -6.60 -3.75
N TYR A 27 -6.87 -7.59 -4.47
CA TYR A 27 -6.68 -8.94 -3.90
C TYR A 27 -5.73 -8.92 -2.70
N PHE A 28 -4.66 -8.12 -2.76
CA PHE A 28 -3.72 -7.99 -1.64
C PHE A 28 -4.35 -7.32 -0.41
N ALA A 29 -5.17 -6.27 -0.60
CA ALA A 29 -5.95 -5.68 0.49
C ALA A 29 -6.91 -6.71 1.14
N ARG A 30 -7.50 -7.61 0.35
CA ARG A 30 -8.35 -8.70 0.87
C ARG A 30 -7.58 -9.69 1.73
N SER A 31 -6.34 -9.99 1.39
CA SER A 31 -5.55 -10.97 2.14
C SER A 31 -5.14 -10.48 3.52
N VAL A 32 -5.14 -9.16 3.75
CA VAL A 32 -4.85 -8.57 5.08
C VAL A 32 -6.11 -8.16 5.85
N ALA A 33 -7.27 -8.09 5.19
CA ALA A 33 -8.52 -7.61 5.78
C ALA A 33 -9.16 -8.54 6.84
N GLY A 34 -8.58 -9.72 7.11
CA GLY A 34 -8.99 -10.57 8.23
C GLY A 34 -8.40 -10.13 9.58
N ALA A 35 -7.45 -9.19 9.59
CA ALA A 35 -6.89 -8.64 10.81
C ALA A 35 -7.79 -7.54 11.39
N PRO A 36 -7.88 -7.39 12.72
CA PRO A 36 -8.64 -6.31 13.35
C PRO A 36 -8.06 -4.92 13.04
N ILE A 37 -6.76 -4.86 12.75
CA ILE A 37 -6.03 -3.63 12.40
C ILE A 37 -5.12 -3.93 11.20
N VAL A 38 -5.13 -3.04 10.22
CA VAL A 38 -4.21 -3.05 9.07
C VAL A 38 -3.39 -1.76 9.11
N ASN A 39 -2.07 -1.89 9.17
CA ASN A 39 -1.16 -0.75 9.07
C ASN A 39 -0.60 -0.68 7.64
N LEU A 40 -1.00 0.34 6.87
CA LEU A 40 -0.40 0.64 5.57
C LEU A 40 0.78 1.59 5.77
N GLU A 41 2.00 1.08 5.63
CA GLU A 41 3.22 1.87 5.76
C GLU A 41 3.65 2.40 4.38
N LEU A 42 3.93 3.70 4.30
CA LEU A 42 4.23 4.42 3.07
C LEU A 42 5.56 5.16 3.21
N HIS A 43 6.36 5.15 2.14
CA HIS A 43 7.60 5.92 2.04
C HIS A 43 7.51 6.94 0.91
N GLY A 44 8.26 8.03 0.99
CA GLY A 44 8.29 9.05 -0.08
C GLY A 44 8.62 8.45 -1.46
N ILE A 45 9.54 7.47 -1.50
CA ILE A 45 9.94 6.81 -2.75
C ILE A 45 8.81 6.01 -3.42
N ASP A 46 7.80 5.57 -2.67
CA ASP A 46 6.65 4.86 -3.21
C ASP A 46 5.87 5.74 -4.21
N PHE A 47 5.96 7.06 -4.06
CA PHE A 47 5.27 8.06 -4.86
C PHE A 47 6.10 8.58 -6.05
N LEU A 48 7.38 8.21 -6.18
CA LEU A 48 8.30 8.77 -7.18
C LEU A 48 8.52 7.84 -8.38
N ASP A 49 8.77 8.39 -9.56
CA ASP A 49 9.15 7.65 -10.75
C ASP A 49 10.37 8.26 -11.47
N THR A 50 10.71 7.75 -12.65
CA THR A 50 11.88 8.27 -13.40
C THR A 50 11.74 9.73 -13.87
N GLN A 51 10.53 10.32 -13.87
CA GLN A 51 10.30 11.72 -14.20
C GLN A 51 10.78 12.66 -13.09
N ASP A 52 10.99 12.15 -11.87
CA ASP A 52 11.51 12.91 -10.72
C ASP A 52 13.05 13.05 -10.71
N GLY A 53 13.72 12.82 -11.84
CA GLY A 53 15.18 12.89 -11.95
C GLY A 53 15.92 11.70 -11.35
N LEU A 54 15.23 10.60 -11.02
CA LEU A 54 15.79 9.44 -10.32
C LEU A 54 16.21 8.28 -11.25
N ARG A 55 16.36 8.52 -12.56
CA ARG A 55 16.70 7.46 -13.54
C ARG A 55 17.95 6.66 -13.17
N ALA A 56 18.96 7.30 -12.57
CA ALA A 56 20.18 6.62 -12.13
C ALA A 56 19.95 5.55 -11.04
N LEU A 57 18.84 5.66 -10.30
CA LEU A 57 18.47 4.76 -9.22
C LEU A 57 17.54 3.62 -9.66
N SER A 58 16.98 3.64 -10.87
CA SER A 58 15.93 2.69 -11.26
C SER A 58 16.38 1.23 -11.24
N ARG A 59 17.67 0.97 -11.52
CA ARG A 59 18.29 -0.36 -11.40
C ARG A 59 18.29 -0.92 -9.97
N HIS A 60 18.28 -0.04 -8.96
CA HIS A 60 18.32 -0.39 -7.54
C HIS A 60 16.94 -0.28 -6.89
N GLN A 61 16.03 0.46 -7.52
CA GLN A 61 14.68 0.73 -7.05
C GLN A 61 13.67 0.47 -8.19
N PRO A 62 13.28 -0.79 -8.44
CA PRO A 62 12.46 -1.18 -9.59
C PRO A 62 11.08 -0.52 -9.67
N GLY A 63 10.60 0.04 -8.54
CA GLY A 63 9.36 0.83 -8.49
C GLY A 63 9.45 2.16 -9.24
N LEU A 64 10.66 2.71 -9.45
CA LEU A 64 10.85 3.97 -10.15
C LEU A 64 10.52 3.87 -11.65
N ASP A 65 10.64 2.68 -12.24
CA ASP A 65 10.26 2.43 -13.64
C ASP A 65 8.73 2.31 -13.83
N ILE A 66 7.97 2.36 -12.75
CA ILE A 66 6.50 2.29 -12.79
C ILE A 66 5.96 3.72 -12.69
N PRO A 67 5.16 4.19 -13.68
CA PRO A 67 4.61 5.54 -13.66
C PRO A 67 3.85 5.84 -12.36
N TRP A 68 4.03 7.04 -11.85
CA TRP A 68 3.36 7.53 -10.64
C TRP A 68 1.84 7.33 -10.70
N GLN A 69 1.21 7.67 -11.83
CA GLN A 69 -0.24 7.58 -11.99
C GLN A 69 -0.75 6.14 -11.82
N ALA A 70 -0.02 5.14 -12.34
CA ALA A 70 -0.39 3.73 -12.17
C ALA A 70 -0.28 3.28 -10.71
N LYS A 71 0.72 3.78 -9.97
CA LYS A 71 0.87 3.51 -8.53
C LYS A 71 -0.25 4.16 -7.73
N LEU A 72 -0.59 5.41 -8.03
CA LEU A 72 -1.70 6.12 -7.39
C LEU A 72 -3.03 5.36 -7.54
N GLU A 73 -3.40 4.97 -8.76
CA GLU A 73 -4.61 4.17 -9.01
C GLU A 73 -4.60 2.86 -8.21
N THR A 74 -3.44 2.20 -8.15
CA THR A 74 -3.24 0.95 -7.42
C THR A 74 -3.39 1.14 -5.91
N TYR A 75 -2.84 2.23 -5.34
CA TYR A 75 -2.99 2.59 -3.92
C TYR A 75 -4.43 2.90 -3.56
N LEU A 76 -5.09 3.71 -4.38
CA LEU A 76 -6.49 4.08 -4.17
C LEU A 76 -7.39 2.84 -4.17
N GLU A 77 -7.19 1.90 -5.10
CA GLU A 77 -8.00 0.67 -5.13
C GLU A 77 -7.76 -0.21 -3.88
N ALA A 78 -6.54 -0.26 -3.36
CA ALA A 78 -6.22 -1.00 -2.13
C ALA A 78 -6.95 -0.40 -0.91
N VAL A 79 -6.85 0.93 -0.75
CA VAL A 79 -7.51 1.68 0.33
C VAL A 79 -9.03 1.58 0.21
N GLN A 80 -9.58 1.71 -1.00
CA GLN A 80 -11.01 1.59 -1.23
C GLN A 80 -11.54 0.19 -0.93
N GLU A 81 -10.78 -0.87 -1.21
CA GLU A 81 -11.16 -2.24 -0.84
C GLU A 81 -11.23 -2.41 0.69
N LEU A 82 -10.26 -1.87 1.44
CA LEU A 82 -10.31 -1.88 2.91
C LEU A 82 -11.53 -1.09 3.42
N ARG A 83 -11.77 0.11 2.89
CA ARG A 83 -12.95 0.91 3.26
C ARG A 83 -14.27 0.19 2.96
N ARG A 84 -14.38 -0.48 1.80
CA ARG A 84 -15.56 -1.30 1.44
C ARG A 84 -15.80 -2.47 2.41
N ARG A 85 -14.79 -2.86 3.18
CA ARG A 85 -14.87 -3.91 4.20
C ARG A 85 -15.11 -3.38 5.61
N GLY A 86 -15.34 -2.08 5.76
CA GLY A 86 -15.67 -1.45 7.05
C GLY A 86 -14.46 -0.93 7.82
N PHE A 87 -13.26 -0.93 7.25
CA PHE A 87 -12.12 -0.28 7.88
C PHE A 87 -12.30 1.24 7.89
N ALA A 88 -11.91 1.86 9.00
CA ALA A 88 -11.84 3.30 9.19
C ALA A 88 -10.39 3.73 9.47
N TRP A 89 -10.11 5.02 9.25
CA TRP A 89 -8.84 5.61 9.66
C TRP A 89 -8.83 5.81 11.16
N THR A 90 -7.69 5.53 11.78
CA THR A 90 -7.45 5.74 13.20
C THR A 90 -5.97 6.01 13.43
N THR A 91 -5.64 6.49 14.61
CA THR A 91 -4.27 6.67 15.07
C THR A 91 -3.85 5.53 16.01
N LEU A 92 -2.55 5.33 16.17
CA LEU A 92 -2.04 4.40 17.19
C LEU A 92 -2.45 4.81 18.61
N HIS A 93 -2.67 6.11 18.85
CA HIS A 93 -3.12 6.63 20.14
C HIS A 93 -4.56 6.20 20.45
N GLU A 94 -5.48 6.37 19.50
CA GLU A 94 -6.88 5.93 19.64
C GLU A 94 -6.97 4.42 19.83
N LEU A 95 -6.25 3.64 19.02
CA LEU A 95 -6.18 2.19 19.17
C LEU A 95 -5.63 1.77 20.54
N ALA A 96 -4.66 2.52 21.08
CA ALA A 96 -4.14 2.26 22.42
C ALA A 96 -5.20 2.54 23.50
N ILE A 97 -6.02 3.58 23.35
CA ILE A 97 -7.13 3.87 24.26
C ILE A 97 -8.19 2.77 24.20
N GLU A 98 -8.59 2.33 23.00
CA GLU A 98 -9.58 1.26 22.80
C GLU A 98 -9.15 -0.10 23.35
N ALA A 99 -7.83 -0.34 23.44
CA ALA A 99 -7.28 -1.57 23.96
C ALA A 99 -7.16 -1.60 25.50
N LEU A 100 -7.42 -0.47 26.18
CA LEU A 100 -7.43 -0.42 27.65
C LEU A 100 -8.69 -1.14 28.19
N PRO A 101 -8.56 -1.86 29.32
CA PRO A 101 -9.67 -2.59 29.94
C PRO A 101 -10.76 -1.68 30.52
#